data_AF-A0A0B8PIL1-F1
#
_entry.id   AF-A0A0B8PIL1-F1
#
_cell.length_a   1.000
_cell.length_b   1.000
_cell.length_c   1.000
_cell.angle_alpha   90.00
_cell.angle_beta   90.00
_cell.angle_gamma   90.00
#
_symmetry.space_group_name_H-M   'P 1'
#
loop_
_entity.id
_entity.type
_entity.pdbx_description
1 polymer ?
#
loop_
_entity_poly.entity_id
_entity_poly.type
_entity_poly.pdbx_seq_one_letter_code
_entity_poly.pdbx_strand_id
1 'polypeptide(L)'
;MYKDYFGFVEEPFSIVPSSKFLFLSARHREALTHLQMGLGGGGGFAMLTGEVGTGKTTVSKAMLANLESNWVAAYPQSDLL
;
A
#
# COMPACT_ATOMS: atom_id res chain seq x y z
N MET A 1 7.59 12.54 25.70
CA MET A 1 6.69 13.59 26.29
C MET A 1 5.23 13.38 25.91
N TYR A 2 4.80 13.57 24.65
CA TYR A 2 3.41 13.27 24.26
C TYR A 2 3.11 11.76 24.23
N LYS A 3 4.04 10.98 23.71
CA LYS A 3 3.93 9.53 23.58
C LYS A 3 3.66 8.85 24.93
N ASP A 4 4.47 9.17 25.94
CA ASP A 4 4.38 8.58 27.27
C ASP A 4 3.16 9.09 28.05
N TYR A 5 2.80 10.37 27.88
CA TYR A 5 1.67 10.98 28.57
C TYR A 5 0.31 10.44 28.06
N PHE A 6 0.18 10.22 26.75
CA PHE A 6 -1.07 9.73 26.13
C PHE A 6 -1.06 8.22 25.83
N GLY A 7 0.04 7.52 26.13
CA GLY A 7 0.17 6.09 25.86
C GLY A 7 0.22 5.73 24.37
N PHE A 8 0.76 6.61 23.52
CA PHE A 8 0.92 6.30 22.09
C PHE A 8 2.04 5.28 21.85
N VAL A 9 1.84 4.41 20.86
CA VAL A 9 2.82 3.37 20.49
C VAL A 9 3.97 3.95 19.66
N GLU A 10 3.75 5.08 18.99
CA GLU A 10 4.75 5.82 18.22
C GLU A 10 4.56 7.33 18.35
N GLU A 11 5.47 8.10 17.76
CA GLU A 11 5.45 9.55 17.83
C GLU A 11 4.21 10.10 17.11
N PRO A 12 3.33 10.84 17.81
CA PRO A 12 2.09 11.32 17.22
C PRO A 12 2.35 12.50 16.28
N PHE A 13 1.41 12.73 15.35
CA PHE A 13 1.37 13.89 14.45
C PHE A 13 2.55 14.01 13.45
N SER A 14 3.14 12.89 13.03
CA SER A 14 4.05 12.91 11.89
C SER A 14 3.31 13.42 10.64
N ILE A 15 3.94 14.36 9.92
CA ILE A 15 3.46 14.85 8.62
C ILE A 15 3.82 13.91 7.48
N VAL A 16 4.67 12.92 7.73
CA VAL A 16 5.06 11.91 6.75
C VAL A 16 3.98 10.82 6.71
N PRO A 17 3.40 10.52 5.53
CA PRO A 17 2.43 9.45 5.39
C PRO A 17 3.00 8.11 5.85
N SER A 18 2.34 7.46 6.81
CA SER A 18 2.72 6.12 7.27
C SER A 18 1.84 5.07 6.62
N SER A 19 2.47 4.11 5.93
CA SER A 19 1.77 2.95 5.34
C SER A 19 1.08 2.08 6.40
N LYS A 20 1.49 2.17 7.67
CA LYS A 20 0.87 1.43 8.79
C LYS A 20 -0.59 1.82 9.03
N PHE A 21 -0.96 3.06 8.70
CA PHE A 21 -2.32 3.58 8.90
C PHE A 21 -3.11 3.67 7.61
N LEU A 22 -2.84 2.77 6.67
CA LEU A 22 -3.54 2.76 5.40
C LEU A 22 -5.02 2.41 5.58
N PHE A 23 -5.90 3.36 5.25
CA PHE A 23 -7.32 3.09 5.08
C PHE A 23 -7.62 2.57 3.67
N LEU A 24 -7.88 1.27 3.57
CA LEU A 24 -8.37 0.65 2.34
C LEU A 24 -9.87 0.93 2.22
N SER A 25 -10.25 1.84 1.31
CA SER A 25 -11.66 2.01 0.92
C SER A 25 -12.19 0.74 0.23
N ALA A 26 -13.50 0.64 0.03
CA ALA A 26 -14.08 -0.47 -0.73
C ALA A 26 -13.46 -0.62 -2.13
N ARG A 27 -13.25 0.51 -2.83
CA ARG A 27 -12.61 0.55 -4.15
C ARG A 27 -11.14 0.12 -4.09
N HIS A 28 -10.40 0.53 -3.05
CA HIS A 28 -9.01 0.12 -2.88
C HIS A 28 -8.89 -1.39 -2.63
N ARG A 29 -9.81 -1.97 -1.83
CA ARG A 29 -9.85 -3.41 -1.57
C ARG A 29 -10.15 -4.21 -2.84
N GLU A 30 -11.15 -3.80 -3.61
CA GLU A 30 -11.51 -4.44 -4.88
C GLU A 30 -10.33 -4.45 -5.85
N ALA A 31 -9.68 -3.30 -6.06
CA ALA A 31 -8.50 -3.19 -6.91
C ALA A 31 -7.36 -4.11 -6.44
N LEU A 32 -7.10 -4.17 -5.13
CA LEU A 32 -6.08 -5.04 -4.55
C LEU A 32 -6.36 -6.53 -4.81
N THR A 33 -7.61 -6.97 -4.60
CA THR A 33 -8.03 -8.35 -4.86
C THR A 33 -7.80 -8.72 -6.33
N HIS A 34 -8.17 -7.85 -7.27
CA HIS A 34 -7.93 -8.10 -8.69
C HIS A 34 -6.45 -8.21 -9.04
N LEU A 35 -5.60 -7.36 -8.46
CA LEU A 35 -4.15 -7.43 -8.66
C LEU A 35 -3.56 -8.74 -8.10
N GLN A 36 -4.01 -9.18 -6.92
CA GLN A 36 -3.53 -10.41 -6.28
C GLN A 36 -3.94 -11.67 -7.06
N MET A 37 -5.17 -11.73 -7.58
CA MET A 37 -5.61 -12.85 -8.43
C MET A 37 -4.73 -13.01 -9.67
N GLY A 38 -4.16 -11.92 -10.18
CA GLY A 38 -3.28 -11.93 -11.35
C GLY A 38 -1.90 -12.59 -11.10
N LEU A 39 -1.44 -12.69 -9.84
CA LEU A 39 -0.10 -13.19 -9.53
C LEU A 39 0.03 -14.70 -9.80
N GLY A 40 -0.93 -15.52 -9.39
CA GLY A 40 -0.81 -17.00 -9.41
C GLY A 40 -1.24 -17.70 -10.71
N GLY A 41 -1.88 -16.99 -11.64
CA GLY A 41 -2.63 -17.60 -12.76
C GLY A 41 -1.90 -17.76 -14.10
N GLY A 42 -0.59 -17.48 -14.18
CA GLY A 42 0.15 -17.52 -15.45
C GLY A 42 -0.13 -16.35 -16.41
N GLY A 43 -0.64 -15.22 -15.89
CA GLY A 43 -0.92 -14.00 -16.66
C GLY A 43 0.25 -13.01 -16.66
N GLY A 44 0.58 -12.47 -17.83
CA GLY A 44 1.81 -11.70 -18.07
C GLY A 44 1.84 -10.23 -17.61
N PHE A 45 0.69 -9.61 -17.29
CA PHE A 45 0.64 -8.25 -16.73
C PHE A 45 -0.74 -7.90 -16.11
N ALA A 46 -0.76 -6.96 -15.16
CA ALA A 46 -1.95 -6.32 -14.65
C ALA A 46 -1.77 -4.78 -14.67
N MET A 47 -2.84 -4.03 -14.90
CA MET A 47 -2.79 -2.57 -15.01
C MET A 47 -3.75 -1.92 -14.01
N LEU A 48 -3.22 -1.07 -13.13
CA LEU A 48 -4.01 -0.25 -12.21
C LEU A 48 -4.20 1.14 -12.79
N THR A 49 -5.44 1.51 -13.11
CA THR A 49 -5.78 2.80 -13.72
C THR A 49 -6.68 3.63 -12.80
N GLY A 50 -6.80 4.93 -13.10
CA GLY A 50 -7.61 5.88 -12.34
C GLY A 50 -7.06 7.29 -12.41
N GLU A 51 -7.87 8.26 -12.01
CA GLU A 51 -7.54 9.69 -12.04
C GLU A 51 -6.42 10.08 -11.04
N VAL A 52 -5.93 11.32 -11.15
CA VAL A 52 -4.98 11.86 -10.17
C VAL A 52 -5.63 11.90 -8.78
N GLY A 53 -4.89 11.49 -7.75
CA GLY A 53 -5.38 11.49 -6.37
C GLY A 53 -6.27 10.30 -5.99
N THR A 54 -6.53 9.33 -6.88
CA THR A 54 -7.36 8.15 -6.56
C THR A 54 -6.64 7.03 -5.80
N GLY A 55 -5.44 7.29 -5.28
CA GLY A 55 -4.73 6.32 -4.42
C GLY A 55 -4.06 5.15 -5.15
N LYS A 56 -3.78 5.25 -6.46
CA LYS A 56 -3.09 4.18 -7.23
C LYS A 56 -1.78 3.73 -6.57
N THR A 57 -0.89 4.67 -6.26
CA THR A 57 0.38 4.40 -5.57
C THR A 57 0.15 3.74 -4.22
N THR A 58 -0.90 4.16 -3.51
CA THR A 58 -1.29 3.61 -2.22
C THR A 58 -1.70 2.14 -2.33
N VAL A 59 -2.50 1.78 -3.33
CA VAL A 59 -2.90 0.39 -3.61
C VAL A 59 -1.68 -0.46 -4.02
N SER A 60 -0.78 0.06 -4.86
CA SER A 60 0.47 -0.63 -5.21
C SER A 60 1.35 -0.89 -3.97
N LYS A 61 1.53 0.10 -3.10
CA LYS A 61 2.27 -0.07 -1.82
C LYS A 61 1.58 -1.10 -0.92
N ALA A 62 0.24 -1.11 -0.87
CA ALA A 62 -0.53 -2.11 -0.12
C ALA A 62 -0.33 -3.53 -0.66
N MET A 63 -0.32 -3.69 -1.98
CA MET A 63 -0.05 -4.98 -2.63
C MET A 63 1.34 -5.50 -2.27
N LEU A 64 2.37 -4.64 -2.38
CA LEU A 64 3.75 -4.96 -1.98
C LEU A 64 3.87 -5.35 -0.51
N ALA A 65 3.15 -4.68 0.39
CA ALA A 65 3.15 -5.00 1.81
C ALA A 65 2.44 -6.32 2.15
N ASN A 66 1.54 -6.82 1.28
CA ASN A 66 0.78 -8.06 1.46
C ASN A 66 1.30 -9.21 0.57
N LEU A 67 2.45 -9.05 -0.07
CA LEU A 67 3.06 -10.09 -0.89
C LEU A 67 3.61 -11.20 0.01
N GLU A 68 3.27 -12.44 -0.32
CA GLU A 68 3.77 -13.62 0.39
C GLU A 68 5.28 -13.80 0.17
N SER A 69 5.94 -14.48 1.11
CA SER A 69 7.41 -14.66 1.11
C SER A 69 8.00 -15.43 -0.07
N ASN A 70 7.17 -16.12 -0.85
CA ASN A 70 7.55 -16.82 -2.07
C ASN A 70 7.68 -15.90 -3.30
N TRP A 71 7.23 -14.64 -3.21
CA TRP A 71 7.34 -13.69 -4.29
C TRP A 71 8.57 -12.79 -4.15
N VAL A 72 9.21 -12.50 -5.29
CA VAL A 72 10.26 -11.49 -5.38
C VAL A 72 9.67 -10.27 -6.06
N ALA A 73 9.66 -9.13 -5.38
CA ALA A 73 9.20 -7.86 -5.93
C ALA A 73 10.40 -6.96 -6.25
N ALA A 74 10.35 -6.33 -7.43
CA ALA A 74 11.26 -5.24 -7.80
C ALA A 74 10.39 -4.03 -8.20
N TYR A 75 10.70 -2.87 -7.63
CA TYR A 75 10.03 -1.61 -7.96
C TYR A 75 11.08 -0.50 -8.01
N PRO A 76 10.94 0.49 -8.90
CA PRO A 76 11.83 1.64 -8.91
C PRO A 76 11.73 2.35 -7.57
N GLN A 77 12.87 2.66 -6.96
CA GLN A 77 12.94 3.48 -5.75
C GLN A 77 12.43 4.88 -6.13
N SER A 78 11.14 5.10 -5.89
CA SER A 78 10.50 6.38 -6.16
C SER A 78 10.57 7.20 -4.88
N ASP A 79 11.39 8.26 -4.92
CA ASP A 79 11.56 9.23 -3.85
C ASP A 79 10.31 10.10 -3.60
N LEU A 80 9.18 9.82 -4.27
CA LEU A 80 7.92 10.49 -3.99
C LEU A 80 7.19 9.85 -2.80
N LEU A 81 7.61 10.31 -1.61
CA LEU A 81 6.88 10.51 -0.35
C LEU A 81 6.12 9.29 0.25
#